data_AF-E6VQ26-F1
#
_entry.id   AF-E6VQ26-F1
#
_cell.length_a   1.000
_cell.length_b   1.000
_cell.length_c   1.000
_cell.angle_alpha   90.00
_cell.angle_beta   90.00
_cell.angle_gamma   90.00
#
_symmetry.space_group_name_H-M   'P 1'
#
loop_
_entity.id
_entity.type
_entity.pdbx_description
1 polymer ?
#
loop_
_entity_poly.entity_id
_entity_poly.type
_entity_poly.pdbx_seq_one_letter_code
_entity_poly.pdbx_strand_id
1 'polypeptide(L)'
;MRADTARERAAHAAREADRAEAEAWSILMEGYGGPAQPSPTIAQCLNGGMGWLEVECQRCKTRASLPLSAIRRPHDTPIWKLEASLRCRSCCASRYRPPVRLVKLTSQREISPYKWDHPSNER
;
A
#
# COMPACT_ATOMS: atom_id res chain seq x y z
N MET A 1 9.48 -35.76 -7.56
CA MET A 1 8.40 -35.59 -8.57
C MET A 1 7.00 -35.37 -7.97
N ARG A 2 6.41 -36.24 -7.13
CA ARG A 2 5.09 -35.96 -6.49
C ARG A 2 5.13 -34.98 -5.30
N ALA A 3 6.22 -34.96 -4.54
CA ALA A 3 6.39 -34.03 -3.44
C ALA A 3 6.61 -32.58 -3.93
N ASP A 4 7.28 -32.42 -5.07
CA ASP A 4 7.56 -31.11 -5.66
C ASP A 4 6.27 -30.45 -6.18
N THR A 5 5.42 -31.22 -6.86
CA THR A 5 4.11 -30.73 -7.31
C THR A 5 3.15 -30.40 -6.16
N ALA A 6 3.22 -31.14 -5.04
CA ALA A 6 2.45 -30.82 -3.84
C ALA A 6 2.91 -29.50 -3.20
N ARG A 7 4.24 -29.26 -3.13
CA ARG A 7 4.82 -28.00 -2.63
C ARG A 7 4.46 -26.81 -3.52
N GLU A 8 4.53 -26.98 -4.83
CA GLU A 8 4.16 -25.94 -5.80
C GLU A 8 2.68 -25.53 -5.67
N ARG A 9 1.79 -26.52 -5.55
CA ARG A 9 0.35 -26.28 -5.34
C ARG A 9 0.08 -25.56 -4.02
N ALA A 10 0.73 -25.97 -2.94
CA ALA A 10 0.61 -25.30 -1.65
C ALA A 10 1.08 -23.85 -1.72
N ALA A 11 2.23 -23.59 -2.36
CA ALA A 11 2.75 -22.23 -2.54
C ALA A 11 1.83 -21.36 -3.42
N HIS A 12 1.24 -21.94 -4.45
CA HIS A 12 0.24 -21.24 -5.27
C HIS A 12 -1.01 -20.89 -4.47
N ALA A 13 -1.56 -21.85 -3.71
CA ALA A 13 -2.73 -21.60 -2.87
C ALA A 13 -2.46 -20.52 -1.81
N ALA A 14 -1.25 -20.50 -1.22
CA ALA A 14 -0.87 -19.45 -0.29
C ALA A 14 -0.83 -18.06 -0.94
N ARG A 15 -0.27 -17.93 -2.15
CA ARG A 15 -0.26 -16.66 -2.89
C ARG A 15 -1.67 -16.15 -3.20
N GLU A 16 -2.56 -17.05 -3.63
CA GLU A 16 -3.95 -16.70 -3.93
C GLU A 16 -4.71 -16.28 -2.67
N ALA A 17 -4.47 -16.94 -1.53
CA ALA A 17 -5.06 -16.56 -0.26
C ALA A 17 -4.59 -15.16 0.20
N ASP A 18 -3.29 -14.91 0.14
CA ASP A 18 -2.71 -13.61 0.50
C ASP A 18 -3.20 -12.48 -0.42
N ARG A 19 -3.35 -12.78 -1.72
CA ARG A 19 -3.94 -11.85 -2.69
C ARG A 19 -5.38 -11.52 -2.31
N ALA A 20 -6.21 -12.53 -2.05
CA ALA A 20 -7.61 -12.34 -1.70
C ALA A 20 -7.78 -11.52 -0.40
N GLU A 21 -6.93 -11.75 0.60
CA GLU A 21 -6.94 -10.97 1.86
C GLU A 21 -6.60 -9.50 1.60
N ALA A 22 -5.58 -9.23 0.78
CA ALA A 22 -5.18 -7.88 0.43
C ALA A 22 -6.23 -7.14 -0.44
N GLU A 23 -6.93 -7.86 -1.32
CA GLU A 23 -8.02 -7.34 -2.16
C GLU A 23 -9.23 -6.99 -1.28
N ALA A 24 -9.62 -7.90 -0.38
CA ALA A 24 -10.72 -7.68 0.56
C ALA A 24 -10.46 -6.46 1.46
N TRP A 25 -9.23 -6.34 1.99
CA TRP A 25 -8.85 -5.17 2.79
C TRP A 25 -8.93 -3.88 1.97
N SER A 26 -8.48 -3.90 0.71
CA SER A 26 -8.53 -2.73 -0.18
C SER A 26 -9.95 -2.26 -0.45
N ILE A 27 -10.88 -3.19 -0.72
CA ILE A 27 -12.30 -2.88 -0.95
C ILE A 27 -12.92 -2.24 0.31
N LEU A 28 -12.61 -2.76 1.49
CA LEU A 28 -13.08 -2.21 2.76
C LEU A 28 -12.56 -0.78 3.00
N MET A 29 -11.28 -0.54 2.72
CA MET A 29 -10.64 0.77 2.93
C MET A 29 -11.11 1.84 1.94
N GLU A 30 -11.32 1.47 0.68
CA GLU A 30 -11.82 2.37 -0.37
C GLU A 30 -13.29 2.74 -0.13
N GLY A 31 -14.14 1.76 0.20
CA GLY A 31 -15.58 1.96 0.35
C GLY A 31 -15.99 2.60 1.68
N TYR A 32 -15.56 2.03 2.80
CA TYR A 32 -16.01 2.48 4.13
C TYR A 32 -15.01 3.43 4.80
N GLY A 33 -13.74 3.43 4.39
CA GLY A 33 -12.68 4.10 5.15
C GLY A 33 -12.62 3.61 6.59
N GLY A 34 -13.04 2.37 6.83
CA GLY A 34 -13.25 1.76 8.13
C GLY A 34 -11.94 1.57 8.92
N PRO A 35 -12.01 0.98 10.12
CA PRO A 35 -10.81 0.73 10.90
C PRO A 35 -9.84 -0.10 10.06
N ALA A 36 -8.57 0.32 9.99
CA ALA A 36 -7.56 -0.38 9.20
C ALA A 36 -7.25 -1.80 9.72
N GLN A 37 -7.95 -2.28 10.75
CA GLN A 37 -7.76 -3.58 11.39
C GLN A 37 -8.93 -4.53 11.11
N PRO A 38 -8.65 -5.83 10.89
CA PRO A 38 -7.33 -6.42 10.66
C PRO A 38 -6.76 -6.04 9.29
N SER A 39 -5.44 -5.81 9.20
CA SER A 39 -4.76 -5.60 7.92
C SER A 39 -3.79 -6.75 7.62
N PRO A 40 -3.60 -7.09 6.33
CA PRO A 40 -2.52 -7.98 5.94
C PRO A 40 -1.16 -7.38 6.26
N THR A 41 -0.15 -8.25 6.29
CA THR A 41 1.27 -7.88 6.44
C THR A 41 1.88 -7.48 5.10
N ILE A 42 2.99 -6.73 5.15
CA ILE A 42 3.76 -6.37 3.95
C ILE A 42 4.16 -7.63 3.17
N ALA A 43 4.55 -8.70 3.87
CA ALA A 43 4.92 -9.99 3.28
C ALA A 43 3.76 -10.61 2.48
N GLN A 44 2.57 -10.68 3.07
CA GLN A 44 1.39 -11.23 2.41
C GLN A 44 1.03 -10.41 1.18
N CYS A 45 1.04 -9.08 1.28
CA CYS A 45 0.77 -8.23 0.12
C CYS A 45 1.78 -8.44 -1.02
N LEU A 46 3.07 -8.54 -0.71
CA LEU A 46 4.09 -8.82 -1.71
C LEU A 46 3.93 -10.24 -2.31
N ASN A 47 3.58 -11.23 -1.49
CA ASN A 47 3.35 -12.60 -1.95
C ASN A 47 2.10 -12.72 -2.85
N GLY A 48 1.05 -11.96 -2.53
CA GLY A 48 -0.19 -11.84 -3.31
C GLY A 48 -0.09 -10.89 -4.52
N GLY A 49 1.08 -10.29 -4.78
CA GLY A 49 1.29 -9.39 -5.93
C GLY A 49 0.74 -7.97 -5.76
N MET A 50 0.34 -7.58 -4.54
CA MET A 50 -0.08 -6.21 -4.20
C MET A 50 1.08 -5.39 -3.68
N GLY A 51 1.94 -4.95 -4.60
CA GLY A 51 3.18 -4.27 -4.25
C GLY A 51 3.04 -2.79 -3.90
N TRP A 52 1.87 -2.19 -4.05
CA TRP A 52 1.66 -0.74 -3.90
C TRP A 52 0.60 -0.43 -2.86
N LEU A 53 0.87 0.58 -2.05
CA LEU A 53 -0.03 1.10 -1.04
C LEU A 53 -0.38 2.55 -1.36
N GLU A 54 -1.66 2.81 -1.56
CA GLU A 54 -2.18 4.17 -1.71
C GLU A 54 -2.46 4.80 -0.36
N VAL A 55 -1.97 6.02 -0.21
CA VAL A 55 -2.13 6.81 0.99
C VAL A 55 -2.54 8.24 0.68
N GLU A 56 -3.33 8.84 1.56
CA GLU A 56 -3.81 10.20 1.46
C GLU A 56 -3.39 11.01 2.70
N CYS A 57 -2.76 12.16 2.49
CA CYS A 57 -2.49 13.08 3.59
C CYS A 57 -3.79 13.75 4.05
N GLN A 58 -4.17 13.62 5.32
CA GLN A 58 -5.43 14.22 5.78
C GLN A 58 -5.44 15.76 5.75
N ARG A 59 -4.26 16.40 5.74
CA ARG A 59 -4.12 17.87 5.70
C ARG A 59 -4.21 18.44 4.29
N CYS A 60 -3.31 18.03 3.40
CA CYS A 60 -3.23 18.58 2.03
C CYS A 60 -4.01 17.76 0.99
N LYS A 61 -4.65 16.66 1.40
CA LYS A 61 -5.42 15.73 0.56
C LYS A 61 -4.63 15.16 -0.62
N THR A 62 -3.30 15.25 -0.58
CA THR A 62 -2.43 14.67 -1.59
C THR A 62 -2.44 13.15 -1.44
N ARG A 63 -2.79 12.47 -2.53
CA ARG A 63 -2.67 11.03 -2.65
C ARG A 63 -1.33 10.63 -3.24
N ALA A 64 -0.79 9.51 -2.80
CA ALA A 64 0.44 8.94 -3.33
C ALA A 64 0.38 7.41 -3.29
N SER A 65 0.88 6.76 -4.34
CA SER A 65 1.16 5.32 -4.32
C SER A 65 2.60 5.09 -3.87
N LEU A 66 2.77 4.33 -2.80
CA LEU A 66 4.07 3.96 -2.22
C LEU A 66 4.37 2.48 -2.49
N PRO A 67 5.56 2.13 -3.00
CA PRO A 67 5.94 0.74 -3.15
C PRO A 67 6.23 0.11 -1.78
N LEU A 68 5.54 -0.97 -1.43
CA LEU A 68 5.73 -1.69 -0.17
C LEU A 68 7.14 -2.26 -0.03
N SER A 69 7.76 -2.65 -1.14
CA SER A 69 9.15 -3.16 -1.18
C SER A 69 10.20 -2.12 -0.81
N ALA A 70 9.90 -0.82 -0.94
CA ALA A 70 10.83 0.25 -0.55
C ALA A 70 10.68 0.69 0.92
N ILE A 71 9.67 0.17 1.63
CA ILE A 71 9.43 0.52 3.02
C ILE A 71 10.44 -0.21 3.89
N ARG A 72 11.26 0.55 4.64
CA ARG A 72 12.27 0.01 5.58
C ARG A 72 11.64 -0.51 6.89
N ARG A 73 10.54 -1.27 6.80
CA ARG A 73 9.91 -1.94 7.93
C ARG A 73 10.03 -3.46 7.73
N PRO A 74 10.10 -4.24 8.82
CA PRO A 74 10.02 -5.70 8.73
C PRO A 74 8.80 -6.15 7.91
N HIS A 75 8.95 -7.18 7.08
CA HIS A 75 7.86 -7.61 6.19
C HIS A 75 6.68 -8.23 6.95
N ASP A 76 6.88 -8.69 8.19
CA ASP A 76 5.83 -9.12 9.12
C ASP A 76 5.00 -7.95 9.67
N THR A 77 5.37 -6.70 9.37
CA THR A 77 4.65 -5.52 9.85
C THR A 77 3.28 -5.46 9.18
N PRO A 78 2.17 -5.42 9.95
CA PRO A 78 0.86 -5.19 9.41
C PRO A 78 0.75 -3.77 8.85
N ILE A 79 0.08 -3.64 7.69
CA ILE A 79 -0.04 -2.37 6.97
C ILE A 79 -0.64 -1.25 7.82
N TRP A 80 -1.60 -1.52 8.71
CA TRP A 80 -2.18 -0.48 9.56
C TRP A 80 -1.14 0.25 10.43
N LYS A 81 -0.02 -0.40 10.81
CA LYS A 81 1.08 0.25 11.56
C LYS A 81 1.87 1.26 10.72
N LEU A 82 1.76 1.18 9.38
CA LEU A 82 2.40 2.13 8.48
C LEU A 82 1.78 3.52 8.57
N GLU A 83 0.51 3.62 8.97
CA GLU A 83 -0.22 4.88 9.11
C GLU A 83 0.55 5.91 9.95
N ALA A 84 1.07 5.49 11.11
CA ALA A 84 1.85 6.33 12.02
C ALA A 84 3.29 6.60 11.55
N SER A 85 3.82 5.77 10.64
CA SER A 85 5.20 5.87 10.16
C SER A 85 5.35 6.77 8.93
N LEU A 86 4.29 6.89 8.13
CA LEU A 86 4.32 7.60 6.85
C LEU A 86 4.26 9.11 7.05
N ARG A 87 4.92 9.84 6.16
CA ARG A 87 5.01 11.31 6.21
C ARG A 87 4.75 11.90 4.84
N CYS A 88 3.86 12.88 4.78
CA CYS A 88 3.66 13.69 3.59
C CYS A 88 4.85 14.64 3.39
N ARG A 89 5.46 14.64 2.19
CA ARG A 89 6.60 15.52 1.86
C ARG A 89 6.25 17.01 1.96
N SER A 90 5.04 17.40 1.60
CA SER A 90 4.61 18.81 1.65
C SER A 90 4.27 19.28 3.06
N CYS A 91 3.81 18.38 3.94
CA CYS A 91 3.41 18.72 5.31
C CYS A 91 4.47 18.36 6.36
N CYS A 92 5.55 17.66 6.01
CA CYS A 92 6.56 17.23 6.99
C CYS A 92 7.38 18.37 7.58
N ALA A 93 7.40 19.54 6.94
CA ALA A 93 8.11 20.73 7.42
C ALA A 93 7.41 21.42 8.61
N SER A 94 6.15 21.08 8.92
CA SER A 94 5.43 21.70 10.04
C SER A 94 5.65 20.97 11.37
N ARG A 95 5.52 21.72 12.48
CA ARG A 95 5.65 21.20 13.86
C ARG A 95 4.71 20.03 14.19
N TYR A 96 3.52 19.97 13.57
CA TYR A 96 2.57 18.88 13.73
C TYR A 96 2.58 17.97 12.49
N ARG A 97 2.69 16.65 12.72
CA ARG A 97 2.64 15.66 11.65
C ARG A 97 1.17 15.28 11.42
N PRO A 98 0.58 15.60 10.26
CA PRO A 98 -0.79 15.21 10.00
C PRO A 98 -0.90 13.69 9.89
N PRO A 99 -2.02 13.10 10.32
CA PRO A 99 -2.28 11.69 10.09
C PRO A 99 -2.38 11.43 8.58
N VAL A 100 -1.93 10.25 8.18
CA VAL A 100 -2.05 9.73 6.82
C VAL A 100 -3.22 8.76 6.83
N ARG A 101 -4.14 8.84 5.88
CA ARG A 101 -5.16 7.82 5.68
C ARG A 101 -4.63 6.78 4.71
N LEU A 102 -4.77 5.51 5.05
CA LEU A 102 -4.54 4.40 4.11
C LEU A 102 -5.79 4.25 3.23
N VAL A 103 -5.62 4.11 1.91
CA VAL A 103 -6.74 4.12 0.96
C VAL A 103 -7.02 2.74 0.40
N LYS A 104 -6.02 2.12 -0.25
CA LYS A 104 -6.13 0.78 -0.85
C LYS A 104 -4.76 0.20 -1.17
N LEU A 105 -4.71 -1.11 -1.41
CA LEU A 105 -3.56 -1.78 -2.02
C LEU A 105 -3.83 -2.00 -3.51
N THR A 106 -2.78 -1.90 -4.30
CA THR A 106 -2.85 -2.10 -5.75
C THR A 106 -1.69 -2.96 -6.23
N SER A 107 -1.91 -3.69 -7.32
CA SER A 107 -0.86 -4.49 -7.97
C SER A 107 0.13 -3.61 -8.74
N GLN A 108 -0.36 -2.51 -9.30
CA GLN A 108 0.42 -1.52 -10.03
C GLN A 108 0.32 -0.15 -9.38
N ARG A 109 1.24 0.74 -9.76
CA ARG A 109 1.21 2.13 -9.34
C ARG A 109 0.12 2.88 -10.10
N GLU A 110 -0.96 3.26 -9.42
CA GLU A 110 -2.02 4.07 -10.03
C GLU A 110 -1.73 5.58 -9.92
N ILE A 111 -1.12 6.04 -8.82
CA ILE A 111 -0.87 7.46 -8.57
C ILE A 111 0.62 7.77 -8.69
N SER A 112 0.95 8.59 -9.69
CA SER A 112 2.26 9.24 -9.74
C SER A 112 2.33 10.33 -8.66
N PRO A 113 3.36 10.33 -7.79
CA PRO A 113 3.55 11.35 -6.76
C PRO A 113 4.00 12.70 -7.34
N TYR A 114 4.28 12.78 -8.64
CA TYR A 114 4.65 14.00 -9.31
C TYR A 114 3.41 14.64 -9.94
N LYS A 115 2.99 15.80 -9.42
CA LYS A 115 2.34 16.81 -10.26
C LYS A 115 3.38 17.20 -11.30
N TRP A 116 3.26 16.67 -12.52
CA TRP A 116 4.02 17.19 -13.64
C TRP A 116 3.50 18.59 -13.93
N ASP A 117 4.28 19.60 -13.58
CA ASP A 117 4.14 20.94 -14.17
C ASP A 117 4.98 20.89 -15.46
N HIS A 118 4.32 20.89 -16.61
CA HIS A 118 4.98 20.97 -17.89
C HIS A 118 5.10 22.45 -18.26
N PRO A 119 6.28 23.09 -18.18
CA PRO A 119 6.47 24.39 -18.81
C PRO A 119 6.63 24.13 -20.31
N SER A 120 5.52 24.01 -21.03
CA SER A 120 5.55 23.93 -22.49
C SER A 120 4.44 24.79 -23.09
N ASN A 121 4.65 26.10 -23.10
CA ASN A 121 5.13 26.83 -24.28
C ASN A 121 4.55 28.25 -24.25
N GLU A 122 5.14 29.12 -23.43
CA GLU A 122 4.95 30.56 -23.58
C GLU A 122 6.03 31.02 -24.57
N ARG A 123 5.68 30.98 -25.86
CA ARG A 123 6.46 31.61 -26.92
C ARG A 123 5.55 32.14 -28.00
#